data_AF-A0A947W8Z9-F1
#
_entry.id   AF-A0A947W8Z9-F1
#
_cell.length_a   1.000
_cell.length_b   1.000
_cell.length_c   1.000
_cell.angle_alpha   90.00
_cell.angle_beta   90.00
_cell.angle_gamma   90.00
#
_symmetry.space_group_name_H-M   'P 1'
#
loop_
_entity.id
_entity.type
_entity.pdbx_description
1 polymer ?
#
loop_
_entity_poly.entity_id
_entity_poly.type
_entity_poly.pdbx_seq_one_letter_code
_entity_poly.pdbx_strand_id
1 'polypeptide(L)'
;MVKQKVKIIYSKGEEVKFISHRNLMMVFQRAIRRADLPMAYSQGFNPHMRISWGNALKLGATSANEEATLHLATWAKPEEIKAKLNQQL
;
A
#
# COMPACT_ATOMS: atom_id res chain seq x y z
N MET A 1 -4.23 -11.12 14.16
CA MET A 1 -3.57 -12.19 13.37
C MET A 1 -3.75 -11.90 11.89
N VAL A 2 -2.77 -12.17 11.03
CA VAL A 2 -2.90 -11.98 9.56
C VAL A 2 -3.73 -13.14 9.02
N LYS A 3 -4.83 -12.85 8.31
CA LYS A 3 -5.70 -13.86 7.68
C LYS A 3 -5.52 -13.96 6.18
N GLN A 4 -5.10 -12.88 5.51
CA GLN A 4 -4.91 -12.83 4.07
C GLN A 4 -3.72 -11.93 3.72
N LYS A 5 -2.97 -12.31 2.68
CA LYS A 5 -1.95 -11.46 2.06
C LYS A 5 -2.39 -11.15 0.64
N VAL A 6 -2.44 -9.87 0.29
CA VAL A 6 -2.86 -9.41 -1.03
C VAL A 6 -1.71 -8.64 -1.66
N LYS A 7 -1.20 -9.13 -2.79
CA LYS A 7 -0.24 -8.39 -3.61
C LYS A 7 -1.01 -7.36 -4.43
N ILE A 8 -0.54 -6.11 -4.38
CA ILE A 8 -0.99 -5.04 -5.24
C ILE A 8 0.15 -4.64 -6.18
N ILE A 9 -0.23 -4.26 -7.39
CA ILE A 9 0.67 -3.67 -8.38
C ILE A 9 0.20 -2.24 -8.61
N TYR A 10 1.12 -1.29 -8.57
CA TYR A 10 0.84 0.13 -8.79
C TYR A 10 1.86 0.76 -9.73
N SER A 11 1.45 1.85 -10.36
CA SER A 11 2.32 2.66 -11.21
C SER A 11 2.78 3.91 -10.45
N LYS A 12 4.01 4.34 -10.76
CA LYS A 12 4.58 5.63 -10.38
C LYS A 12 4.82 6.42 -11.67
N GLY A 13 3.92 7.35 -11.96
CA GLY A 13 3.95 8.18 -13.16
C GLY A 13 4.83 9.43 -13.05
N GLU A 14 4.89 10.18 -14.15
CA GLU A 14 5.69 11.41 -14.28
C GLU A 14 5.34 12.47 -13.22
N GLU A 15 4.06 12.64 -12.90
CA GLU A 15 3.55 13.64 -11.95
C GLU A 15 4.07 13.42 -10.52
N VAL A 16 4.39 12.17 -10.18
CA VAL A 16 4.81 11.77 -8.83
C VAL A 16 6.24 11.23 -8.79
N LYS A 17 7.01 11.34 -9.87
CA LYS A 17 8.37 10.75 -9.98
C LYS A 17 9.36 11.26 -8.94
N PHE A 18 9.17 12.50 -8.48
CA PHE A 18 9.99 13.13 -7.43
C PHE A 18 9.47 12.87 -6.01
N ILE A 19 8.38 12.11 -5.84
CA ILE A 19 7.98 11.62 -4.52
C ILE A 19 8.96 10.51 -4.11
N SER A 20 9.57 10.68 -2.93
CA SER A 20 10.46 9.68 -2.34
C SER A 20 9.70 8.41 -1.97
N HIS A 21 10.40 7.28 -1.89
CA HIS A 21 9.78 6.00 -1.50
C HIS A 21 9.04 6.11 -0.15
N ARG A 22 9.64 6.77 0.86
CA ARG A 22 9.02 6.98 2.18
C ARG A 22 7.72 7.78 2.10
N ASN A 23 7.72 8.87 1.32
CA ASN A 23 6.51 9.68 1.16
C ASN A 23 5.42 8.90 0.43
N LEU A 24 5.79 8.10 -0.56
CA LEU A 24 4.86 7.20 -1.25
C LEU A 24 4.24 6.18 -0.29
N MET A 25 5.05 5.54 0.56
CA MET A 25 4.55 4.63 1.61
C MET A 25 3.54 5.34 2.52
N MET A 26 3.80 6.60 2.91
CA MET A 26 2.87 7.39 3.73
C MET A 26 1.56 7.71 3.00
N VAL A 27 1.62 8.07 1.71
CA VAL A 27 0.43 8.31 0.87
C VAL A 27 -0.44 7.07 0.81
N PHE A 28 0.15 5.90 0.53
CA PHE A 28 -0.56 4.63 0.52
C PHE A 28 -1.15 4.29 1.90
N GLN A 29 -0.39 4.45 2.99
CA GLN A 29 -0.93 4.21 4.34
C GLN A 29 -2.14 5.09 4.64
N ARG A 30 -2.11 6.36 4.23
CA ARG A 30 -3.24 7.28 4.35
C ARG A 30 -4.42 6.87 3.47
N ALA A 31 -4.17 6.46 2.23
CA ALA A 31 -5.20 5.97 1.32
C ALA A 31 -5.87 4.69 1.86
N ILE A 32 -5.07 3.73 2.34
CA ILE A 32 -5.54 2.49 2.97
C ILE A 32 -6.41 2.78 4.20
N ARG A 33 -6.02 3.74 5.04
CA ARG A 33 -6.83 4.17 6.19
C ARG A 33 -8.16 4.81 5.76
N ARG A 34 -8.15 5.70 4.75
CA ARG A 34 -9.37 6.32 4.22
C ARG A 34 -10.30 5.33 3.52
N ALA A 35 -9.73 4.31 2.90
CA ALA A 35 -10.45 3.21 2.26
C ALA A 35 -11.07 2.21 3.26
N ASP A 36 -10.84 2.39 4.57
CA ASP A 36 -11.32 1.51 5.64
C ASP A 36 -11.03 0.03 5.38
N LEU A 37 -9.81 -0.26 4.91
CA LEU A 37 -9.40 -1.63 4.65
C LEU A 37 -9.05 -2.35 5.96
N PRO A 38 -9.41 -3.64 6.11
CA PRO A 38 -9.20 -4.39 7.34
C PRO A 38 -7.75 -4.85 7.49
N MET A 39 -6.83 -3.90 7.66
CA MET A 39 -5.39 -4.16 7.75
C MET A 39 -5.00 -4.84 9.07
N ALA A 40 -4.04 -5.75 9.00
CA ALA A 40 -3.37 -6.28 10.17
C ALA A 40 -2.31 -5.30 10.68
N TYR A 41 -2.12 -5.26 12.00
CA TYR A 41 -1.15 -4.41 12.69
C TYR A 41 -0.10 -5.23 13.44
N SER A 42 1.07 -4.65 13.68
CA SER A 42 2.09 -5.21 14.57
C SER A 42 1.56 -5.34 16.01
N GLN A 43 2.18 -6.21 16.81
CA GLN A 43 1.77 -6.51 18.19
C GLN A 43 2.66 -5.83 19.26
N GLY A 44 3.39 -4.78 18.88
CA GLY A 44 4.28 -4.04 19.80
C GLY A 44 3.61 -2.81 20.42
N PHE A 45 4.35 -2.10 21.27
CA PHE A 45 3.88 -0.87 21.96
C PHE A 45 3.45 0.26 21.02
N ASN A 46 3.95 0.28 19.77
CA ASN A 46 3.52 1.17 18.70
C ASN A 46 2.99 0.33 17.53
N PRO A 47 1.67 0.09 17.44
CA PRO A 47 1.09 -0.72 16.38
C PRO A 47 1.20 0.01 15.04
N HIS A 48 1.89 -0.63 14.09
CA HIS A 48 2.03 -0.13 12.72
C HIS A 48 1.34 -1.09 11.76
N MET A 49 0.75 -0.51 10.71
CA MET A 49 0.09 -1.26 9.65
C MET A 49 1.09 -2.21 8.97
N ARG A 50 0.75 -3.49 8.84
CA ARG A 50 1.62 -4.48 8.21
C ARG A 50 1.51 -4.39 6.69
N ILE A 51 2.52 -3.78 6.07
CA ILE A 51 2.71 -3.72 4.62
C ILE A 51 4.15 -4.15 4.32
N SER A 52 4.33 -5.00 3.32
CA SER A 52 5.64 -5.32 2.77
C SER A 52 5.79 -4.60 1.43
N TRP A 53 6.81 -3.77 1.30
CA TRP A 53 7.08 -3.00 0.09
C TRP A 53 8.06 -3.75 -0.81
N GLY A 54 7.89 -3.64 -2.13
CA GLY A 54 8.88 -4.05 -3.11
C GLY A 54 10.10 -3.14 -3.10
N ASN A 55 10.93 -3.26 -4.14
CA ASN A 55 12.15 -2.48 -4.28
C ASN A 55 11.84 -0.98 -4.40
N ALA A 56 12.65 -0.14 -3.77
CA ALA A 56 12.52 1.30 -3.90
C ALA A 56 13.05 1.77 -5.26
N LEU A 57 12.24 2.53 -5.99
CA LEU A 57 12.69 3.25 -7.18
C LEU A 57 13.62 4.41 -6.82
N LYS A 58 14.58 4.68 -7.70
CA LYS A 58 15.39 5.90 -7.65
C LYS A 58 14.49 7.14 -7.75
N LEU A 59 14.92 8.22 -7.10
CA LEU A 59 14.23 9.51 -7.22
C LEU A 59 14.21 9.97 -8.68
N GLY A 60 13.06 10.46 -9.16
CA GLY A 60 12.88 10.87 -10.55
C GLY A 60 12.57 9.72 -11.52
N ALA A 61 12.64 8.46 -11.10
CA ALA A 61 12.26 7.32 -11.94
C ALA A 61 10.74 7.08 -11.92
N THR A 62 10.24 6.55 -13.04
CA THR A 62 8.87 6.07 -13.23
C THR A 62 8.84 4.55 -13.42
N SER A 63 7.71 3.94 -13.13
CA SER A 63 7.49 2.49 -13.28
C SER A 63 6.01 2.17 -13.36
N ALA A 64 5.66 1.10 -14.07
CA ALA A 64 4.27 0.64 -14.18
C ALA A 64 3.95 -0.56 -13.27
N ASN A 65 4.98 -1.22 -12.73
CA ASN A 65 4.85 -2.55 -12.12
C ASN A 65 5.50 -2.61 -10.73
N GLU A 66 5.30 -1.57 -9.92
CA GLU A 66 5.76 -1.59 -8.53
C GLU A 66 4.87 -2.49 -7.68
N GLU A 67 5.48 -3.25 -6.78
CA GLU A 67 4.76 -4.21 -5.95
C GLU A 67 4.69 -3.77 -4.49
N ALA A 68 3.57 -4.08 -3.84
CA ALA A 68 3.45 -4.11 -2.39
C ALA A 68 2.53 -5.25 -1.96
N THR A 69 2.72 -5.76 -0.74
CA THR A 69 1.86 -6.77 -0.13
C THR A 69 1.17 -6.22 1.10
N LEU A 70 -0.16 -6.17 1.03
CA LEU A 70 -1.03 -5.79 2.14
C LEU A 70 -1.33 -7.03 2.98
N HIS A 71 -1.19 -6.92 4.29
CA HIS A 71 -1.56 -7.98 5.23
C HIS A 71 -2.88 -7.61 5.88
N LEU A 72 -3.93 -8.39 5.65
CA LEU A 72 -5.27 -8.13 6.14
C LEU A 72 -5.59 -8.97 7.38
N ALA A 73 -6.31 -8.37 8.33
CA ALA A 73 -6.84 -8.99 9.53
C ALA A 73 -8.08 -9.85 9.24
N THR A 74 -8.84 -9.51 8.19
CA THR A 74 -9.97 -10.28 7.69
C THR A 74 -9.88 -10.42 6.18
N TRP A 75 -10.64 -11.35 5.61
CA TRP A 75 -10.68 -11.51 4.16
C TRP A 75 -11.43 -10.34 3.51
N ALA A 76 -10.92 -9.86 2.38
CA ALA A 76 -11.61 -8.93 1.51
C ALA A 76 -11.37 -9.30 0.03
N LYS A 77 -12.34 -8.96 -0.82
CA LYS A 77 -12.26 -9.22 -2.26
C LYS A 77 -11.15 -8.36 -2.90
N PRO A 78 -10.24 -8.94 -3.72
CA PRO A 78 -9.21 -8.17 -4.41
C PRO A 78 -9.77 -7.01 -5.24
N GLU A 79 -10.92 -7.19 -5.88
CA GLU A 79 -11.58 -6.17 -6.69
C GLU A 79 -12.07 -4.98 -5.84
N GLU A 80 -12.60 -5.27 -4.66
CA GLU A 80 -13.04 -4.26 -3.70
C GLU A 80 -11.85 -3.47 -3.13
N ILE A 81 -10.77 -4.17 -2.79
CA ILE A 81 -9.52 -3.53 -2.33
C ILE A 81 -9.00 -2.58 -3.40
N LYS A 82 -8.92 -3.02 -4.65
CA LYS A 82 -8.48 -2.20 -5.78
C LYS A 82 -9.38 -0.98 -5.97
N ALA A 83 -10.69 -1.18 -6.01
CA ALA A 83 -11.65 -0.09 -6.20
C ALA A 83 -11.57 0.95 -5.09
N LYS A 84 -11.56 0.52 -3.82
CA LYS A 84 -11.48 1.41 -2.66
C LYS A 84 -10.14 2.17 -2.61
N LEU A 85 -9.02 1.52 -2.92
CA LEU A 85 -7.73 2.22 -2.95
C LEU A 85 -7.64 3.25 -4.06
N ASN A 86 -8.11 2.92 -5.26
CA ASN A 86 -8.08 3.85 -6.39
C ASN A 86 -8.95 5.09 -6.15
N GLN A 87 -10.01 5.01 -5.35
CA GLN A 87 -10.83 6.16 -4.97
C GLN A 87 -10.12 7.11 -3.99
N GLN A 88 -9.01 6.68 -3.37
CA GLN A 88 -8.29 7.44 -2.35
C GLN A 88 -6.90 7.89 -2.81
N LEU A 89 -6.45 7.49 -4.00
CA LEU A 89 -5.13 7.82 -4.54
C LEU A 89 -5.21 8.94 -5.57
#